data_AF-A0A832XME7-F1
#
_entry.id   AF-A0A832XME7-F1
#
_cell.length_a   1.000
_cell.length_b   1.000
_cell.length_c   1.000
_cell.angle_alpha   90.00
_cell.angle_beta   90.00
_cell.angle_gamma   90.00
#
_symmetry.space_group_name_H-M   'P 1'
#
loop_
_entity.id
_entity.type
_entity.pdbx_description
1 polymer ?
#
loop_
_entity_poly.entity_id
_entity_poly.type
_entity_poly.pdbx_seq_one_letter_code
_entity_poly.pdbx_strand_id
1 'polypeptide(L)'
;MDIPLLKQDNGQGNLGVIVAVVLLIIMVMSATMSILDMAPSVKESSDRFVLQSRALDISNLLLNDPGLPADWNSGDLPDRIGLAEYNNFSNSTLRNKLDWKKVLYINDTIANNYTKVSQNLSLENSTRFWL
;
A
#
# COMPACT_ATOMS: atom_id res chain seq x y z
N MET A 1 -70.21 -48.73 -6.11
CA MET A 1 -70.21 -47.31 -6.51
C MET A 1 -68.77 -46.85 -6.30
N ASP A 2 -67.96 -46.97 -7.33
CA ASP A 2 -66.52 -46.73 -7.27
C ASP A 2 -66.21 -45.24 -7.42
N ILE A 3 -65.42 -44.71 -6.50
CA ILE A 3 -64.90 -43.34 -6.55
C ILE A 3 -63.55 -43.41 -7.28
N PRO A 4 -63.34 -42.73 -8.42
CA PRO A 4 -62.04 -42.70 -9.05
C PRO A 4 -61.07 -41.85 -8.23
N LEU A 5 -59.95 -42.46 -7.81
CA LEU A 5 -58.79 -41.77 -7.25
C LEU A 5 -58.19 -40.87 -8.33
N LEU A 6 -58.23 -39.55 -8.10
CA LEU A 6 -57.51 -38.58 -8.92
C LEU A 6 -56.02 -38.89 -8.84
N LYS A 7 -55.46 -39.27 -9.99
CA LYS A 7 -54.03 -39.51 -10.18
C LYS A 7 -53.31 -38.18 -9.98
N GLN A 8 -52.62 -38.03 -8.86
CA GLN A 8 -51.80 -36.86 -8.56
C GLN A 8 -50.67 -36.78 -9.58
N ASP A 9 -50.67 -35.70 -10.34
CA ASP A 9 -49.81 -35.52 -11.51
C ASP A 9 -48.36 -35.22 -11.08
N ASN A 10 -47.42 -36.03 -11.57
CA ASN A 10 -45.99 -35.95 -11.26
C ASN A 10 -45.31 -34.67 -11.80
N GLY A 11 -46.05 -33.81 -12.52
CA GLY A 11 -45.55 -32.53 -13.03
C GLY A 11 -45.30 -31.46 -11.96
N GLN A 12 -46.02 -31.50 -10.83
CA GLN A 12 -45.93 -30.46 -9.80
C GLN A 12 -44.62 -30.55 -8.97
N GLY A 13 -44.14 -31.77 -8.71
CA GLY A 13 -42.86 -32.01 -8.04
C GLY A 13 -41.65 -31.59 -8.89
N ASN A 14 -41.77 -31.68 -10.22
CA ASN A 14 -40.70 -31.31 -11.15
C ASN A 14 -40.60 -29.78 -11.32
N LEU A 15 -41.75 -29.08 -11.34
CA LEU A 15 -41.78 -27.60 -11.41
C LEU A 15 -41.17 -26.94 -10.16
N GLY A 16 -41.43 -27.49 -8.96
CA GLY A 16 -40.83 -26.98 -7.72
C GLY A 16 -39.30 -27.08 -7.71
N VAL A 17 -38.77 -28.21 -8.21
CA VAL A 17 -37.32 -28.42 -8.36
C VAL A 17 -36.74 -27.47 -9.41
N ILE A 18 -37.41 -27.29 -10.55
CA ILE A 18 -36.98 -26.35 -11.60
C ILE A 18 -36.91 -24.91 -11.05
N VAL A 19 -37.92 -24.46 -10.31
CA VAL A 19 -37.94 -23.12 -9.70
C VAL A 19 -36.82 -22.97 -8.67
N ALA A 20 -36.58 -23.98 -7.83
CA ALA A 20 -35.50 -23.95 -6.84
C ALA A 20 -34.11 -23.86 -7.50
N VAL A 21 -33.88 -24.59 -8.59
CA VAL A 21 -32.62 -24.55 -9.35
C VAL A 21 -32.41 -23.18 -9.99
N VAL A 22 -33.46 -22.58 -10.57
CA VAL A 22 -33.38 -21.24 -11.16
C VAL A 22 -33.04 -20.18 -10.10
N LEU A 23 -33.68 -20.24 -8.92
CA LEU A 23 -33.38 -19.32 -7.82
C LEU A 23 -31.94 -19.48 -7.29
N LEU A 24 -31.46 -20.73 -7.21
CA LEU A 24 -30.07 -21.01 -6.82
C LEU A 24 -29.07 -20.39 -7.81
N ILE A 25 -29.31 -20.54 -9.12
CA ILE A 25 -28.44 -19.96 -10.15
C ILE A 25 -28.41 -18.43 -10.04
N ILE A 26 -29.57 -17.79 -9.85
CA ILE A 26 -29.66 -16.34 -9.68
C ILE A 26 -28.90 -15.88 -8.42
N MET A 27 -29.05 -16.62 -7.31
CA MET A 27 -28.34 -16.32 -6.06
C MET A 27 -26.82 -16.42 -6.22
N VAL A 28 -26.34 -17.48 -6.88
CA VAL A 28 -24.91 -17.67 -7.15
C VAL A 28 -24.38 -16.55 -8.05
N MET A 29 -25.11 -16.20 -9.12
CA MET A 29 -24.72 -15.10 -10.00
C MET A 29 -24.64 -13.76 -9.25
N SER A 30 -25.64 -13.44 -8.43
CA SER A 30 -25.66 -12.21 -7.63
C SER A 30 -24.51 -12.14 -6.62
N ALA A 31 -24.20 -13.26 -5.95
CA ALA A 31 -23.05 -13.34 -5.04
C ALA A 31 -21.72 -13.16 -5.80
N THR A 32 -21.57 -13.78 -6.97
CA THR A 32 -20.34 -13.63 -7.77
C THR A 32 -20.14 -12.22 -8.32
N MET A 33 -21.21 -11.53 -8.74
CA MET A 33 -21.15 -10.13 -9.18
C MET A 33 -20.77 -9.21 -8.03
N SER A 34 -21.32 -9.43 -6.83
CA SER A 34 -20.98 -8.63 -5.64
C SER A 34 -19.50 -8.76 -5.26
N ILE A 35 -18.92 -9.96 -5.39
CA ILE A 35 -17.48 -10.19 -5.16
C ILE A 35 -16.64 -9.52 -6.25
N LEU A 36 -17.07 -9.58 -7.52
CA LEU A 36 -16.39 -8.91 -8.63
C LEU A 36 -16.37 -7.39 -8.48
N ASP A 37 -17.48 -6.79 -8.04
CA ASP A 37 -17.60 -5.35 -7.82
C ASP A 37 -16.79 -4.86 -6.61
N MET A 38 -16.57 -5.73 -5.62
CA MET A 38 -15.71 -5.46 -4.46
C MET A 38 -14.21 -5.67 -4.73
N ALA A 39 -13.84 -6.50 -5.71
CA ALA A 39 -12.44 -6.75 -6.05
C ALA A 39 -11.64 -5.47 -6.39
N PRO A 40 -12.13 -4.53 -7.24
CA PRO A 40 -11.40 -3.30 -7.53
C PRO A 40 -11.29 -2.37 -6.32
N SER A 41 -12.31 -2.31 -5.45
CA SER A 41 -12.32 -1.41 -4.29
C SER A 41 -11.35 -1.84 -3.18
N VAL A 42 -11.15 -3.15 -2.99
CA VAL A 42 -10.13 -3.70 -2.07
C VAL A 42 -8.72 -3.38 -2.59
N LYS A 43 -8.49 -3.55 -3.89
CA LYS A 43 -7.20 -3.22 -4.51
C LYS A 43 -6.90 -1.73 -4.41
N GLU A 44 -7.87 -0.86 -4.73
CA GLU A 44 -7.71 0.59 -4.66
C GLU A 44 -7.45 1.07 -3.22
N SER A 45 -8.08 0.45 -2.22
CA SER A 45 -7.85 0.77 -0.81
C SER A 45 -6.45 0.37 -0.35
N SER A 46 -5.98 -0.81 -0.77
CA SER A 46 -4.61 -1.26 -0.49
C SER A 46 -3.57 -0.36 -1.15
N ASP A 47 -3.76 -0.02 -2.42
CA ASP A 47 -2.85 0.86 -3.16
C ASP A 47 -2.79 2.25 -2.52
N ARG A 48 -3.94 2.81 -2.11
CA ARG A 48 -3.99 4.10 -1.39
C ARG A 48 -3.23 4.05 -0.05
N PHE A 49 -3.40 2.98 0.72
CA PHE A 49 -2.70 2.82 2.00
C PHE A 49 -1.17 2.76 1.81
N VAL A 50 -0.72 1.98 0.83
CA VAL A 50 0.72 1.88 0.50
C VAL A 50 1.27 3.24 0.05
N LEU A 51 0.54 3.98 -0.79
CA LEU A 51 0.95 5.31 -1.25
C LEU A 51 1.02 6.32 -0.10
N GLN A 52 0.05 6.31 0.82
CA GLN A 52 0.07 7.16 2.00
C GLN A 52 1.26 6.86 2.91
N SER A 53 1.54 5.58 3.17
CA SER A 53 2.71 5.17 3.95
C SER A 53 4.01 5.66 3.30
N ARG A 54 4.17 5.47 1.99
CA ARG A 54 5.35 5.94 1.25
C ARG A 54 5.48 7.46 1.28
N ALA A 55 4.37 8.19 1.17
CA ALA A 55 4.38 9.64 1.25
C ALA A 55 4.83 10.13 2.62
N LEU A 56 4.39 9.47 3.70
CA LEU A 56 4.84 9.75 5.06
C LEU A 56 6.35 9.51 5.22
N ASP A 57 6.85 8.37 4.74
CA ASP A 57 8.28 8.03 4.79
C ASP A 57 9.14 9.07 4.06
N ILE A 58 8.73 9.46 2.85
CA ILE A 58 9.39 10.52 2.07
C ILE A 58 9.32 11.86 2.81
N SER A 59 8.17 12.20 3.40
CA SER A 59 8.02 13.45 4.17
C SER A 59 8.94 13.48 5.39
N ASN A 60 9.11 12.35 6.08
CA ASN A 60 10.00 12.25 7.22
C ASN A 60 11.45 12.40 6.80
N LEU A 61 11.86 11.74 5.72
CA LEU A 61 13.20 11.87 5.16
C LEU A 61 13.53 13.31 4.76
N LEU A 62 12.55 14.03 4.20
CA LEU A 62 12.72 15.42 3.74
C LEU A 62 12.69 16.44 4.88
N LEU A 63 11.80 16.27 5.86
CA LEU A 63 11.44 17.34 6.79
C LEU A 63 11.90 17.10 8.23
N ASN A 64 12.20 15.86 8.61
CA ASN A 64 12.44 15.48 10.01
C ASN A 64 13.75 14.70 10.23
N ASP A 65 14.23 13.95 9.26
CA ASP A 65 15.40 13.08 9.41
C ASP A 65 16.69 13.82 9.03
N PRO A 66 17.64 14.06 9.96
CA PRO A 66 18.95 14.61 9.63
C PRO A 66 19.92 13.53 9.08
N GLY A 67 19.57 12.25 9.14
CA GLY A 67 20.45 11.14 8.78
C GLY A 67 21.37 10.70 9.91
N LEU A 68 22.28 9.78 9.60
CA LEU A 68 23.26 9.21 10.52
C LEU A 68 24.64 9.11 9.85
N PRO A 69 25.69 9.72 10.44
CA PRO A 69 25.61 10.72 11.52
C PRO A 69 24.85 11.98 11.05
N ALA A 70 24.40 12.85 11.96
CA ALA A 70 23.58 14.02 11.59
C ALA A 70 24.40 15.14 10.92
N ASP A 71 25.67 15.22 11.27
CA ASP A 71 26.65 16.27 10.96
C ASP A 71 27.72 15.82 9.93
N TRP A 72 27.38 14.84 9.08
CA TRP A 72 28.31 14.36 8.06
C TRP A 72 28.69 15.47 7.07
N ASN A 73 29.99 15.59 6.83
CA ASN A 73 30.53 16.41 5.75
C ASN A 73 30.81 15.52 4.53
N SER A 74 30.95 16.13 3.36
CA SER A 74 31.12 15.49 2.05
C SER A 74 32.30 14.49 1.92
N GLY A 75 33.12 14.31 2.96
CA GLY A 75 34.24 13.37 3.00
C GLY A 75 33.91 11.99 3.57
N ASP A 76 32.91 11.88 4.46
CA ASP A 76 32.55 10.61 5.11
C ASP A 76 31.18 10.12 4.61
N LEU A 77 31.11 8.82 4.33
CA LEU A 77 29.90 8.17 3.83
C LEU A 77 28.87 8.06 4.96
N PRO A 78 27.66 8.63 4.83
CA PRO A 78 26.62 8.47 5.82
C PRO A 78 26.07 7.04 5.78
N ASP A 79 25.78 6.48 6.95
CA ASP A 79 25.07 5.19 7.09
C ASP A 79 23.62 5.32 6.66
N ARG A 80 23.01 6.48 6.96
CA ARG A 80 21.66 6.84 6.53
C ARG A 80 21.61 8.28 6.08
N ILE A 81 21.05 8.52 4.91
CA ILE A 81 20.84 9.87 4.39
C ILE A 81 19.47 10.36 4.84
N GLY A 82 19.47 11.41 5.65
CA GLY A 82 18.32 12.26 5.90
C GLY A 82 18.59 13.67 5.36
N LEU A 83 17.55 14.35 4.89
CA LEU A 83 17.67 15.63 4.20
C LEU A 83 17.35 16.84 5.08
N ALA A 84 16.92 16.61 6.32
CA ALA A 84 16.68 17.69 7.26
C ALA A 84 18.00 18.37 7.67
N GLU A 85 17.95 19.69 7.80
CA GLU A 85 19.06 20.50 8.27
C GLU A 85 19.34 20.22 9.75
N TYR A 86 20.60 19.94 10.06
CA TYR A 86 21.05 19.72 11.43
C TYR A 86 21.92 20.88 11.88
N ASN A 87 21.55 21.52 12.99
CA ASN A 87 22.30 22.63 13.55
C ASN A 87 23.30 22.12 14.60
N ASN A 88 24.57 22.11 14.23
CA ASN A 88 25.68 21.72 15.12
C ASN A 88 25.81 22.63 16.35
N PHE A 89 25.42 23.91 16.26
CA PHE A 89 25.51 24.84 17.39
C PHE A 89 24.49 24.54 18.47
N SER A 90 23.26 24.20 18.09
CA SER A 90 22.17 23.87 19.03
C SER A 90 21.97 22.36 19.24
N ASN A 91 22.78 21.52 18.59
CA ASN A 91 22.68 20.06 18.61
C ASN A 91 21.25 19.58 18.33
N SER A 92 20.61 20.13 17.29
CA SER A 92 19.20 19.90 17.01
C SER A 92 18.88 19.92 15.52
N THR A 93 17.96 19.05 15.09
CA THR A 93 17.39 19.08 13.74
C THR A 93 16.44 20.26 13.57
N LEU A 94 16.65 21.06 12.53
CA LEU A 94 15.75 22.11 12.09
C LEU A 94 14.67 21.50 11.19
N ARG A 95 13.50 21.24 11.77
CA ARG A 95 12.37 20.66 11.03
C ARG A 95 11.92 21.59 9.91
N ASN A 96 11.43 20.99 8.82
CA ASN A 96 10.97 21.70 7.61
C ASN A 96 12.04 22.55 6.93
N LYS A 97 13.32 22.26 7.17
CA LYS A 97 14.44 22.86 6.44
C LYS A 97 15.28 21.76 5.80
N LEU A 98 15.54 21.92 4.50
CA LEU A 98 16.37 21.02 3.74
C LEU A 98 17.83 21.45 3.81
N ASP A 99 18.71 20.51 4.09
CA ASP A 99 20.16 20.73 4.00
C ASP A 99 20.62 20.66 2.54
N TRP A 100 20.87 21.83 1.95
CA TRP A 100 21.31 21.92 0.55
C TRP A 100 22.62 21.18 0.27
N LYS A 101 23.52 21.04 1.25
CA LYS A 101 24.79 20.32 1.06
C LYS A 101 24.55 18.83 0.89
N LYS A 102 23.61 18.28 1.66
CA LYS A 102 23.19 16.87 1.55
C LYS A 102 22.52 16.60 0.21
N VAL A 103 21.71 17.54 -0.28
CA VAL A 103 21.10 17.46 -1.63
C VAL A 103 22.16 17.47 -2.73
N LEU A 104 23.16 18.35 -2.65
CA LEU A 104 24.26 18.38 -3.62
C LEU A 104 25.10 17.11 -3.59
N TYR A 105 25.42 16.58 -2.41
CA TYR A 105 26.12 15.30 -2.29
C TYR A 105 25.38 14.16 -2.98
N ILE A 106 24.05 14.07 -2.79
CA ILE A 106 23.24 13.07 -3.48
C ILE A 106 23.33 13.26 -4.99
N ASN A 107 23.17 14.50 -5.48
CA ASN A 107 23.26 14.81 -6.91
C ASN A 107 24.61 14.40 -7.51
N ASP A 108 25.71 14.64 -6.81
CA ASP A 108 27.05 14.33 -7.30
C ASP A 108 27.37 12.82 -7.21
N THR A 109 26.81 12.14 -6.20
CA THR A 109 27.07 10.70 -5.96
C THR A 109 26.17 9.81 -6.80
N ILE A 110 24.92 10.21 -7.06
CA ILE A 110 23.93 9.38 -7.74
C ILE A 110 24.32 9.06 -9.19
N ALA A 111 25.07 9.96 -9.84
CA ALA A 111 25.62 9.76 -11.17
C ALA A 111 26.57 8.55 -11.25
N ASN A 112 27.25 8.23 -10.14
CA ASN A 112 28.28 7.19 -10.09
C ASN A 112 27.85 5.95 -9.28
N ASN A 113 26.91 6.09 -8.34
CA ASN A 113 26.52 4.99 -7.46
C ASN A 113 25.08 5.09 -6.95
N TYR A 114 24.13 5.00 -7.87
CA TYR A 114 22.69 5.02 -7.56
C TYR A 114 22.29 4.00 -6.49
N THR A 115 22.72 2.74 -6.62
CA THR A 115 22.35 1.66 -5.68
C THR A 115 22.79 1.96 -4.25
N LYS A 116 23.95 2.56 -4.07
CA LYS A 116 24.42 2.94 -2.73
C LYS A 116 23.60 4.10 -2.15
N VAL A 117 23.26 5.09 -2.98
CA VAL A 117 22.39 6.20 -2.57
C VAL A 117 20.98 5.70 -2.22
N SER A 118 20.41 4.77 -3.00
CA SER A 118 19.08 4.19 -2.73
C SER A 118 19.06 3.40 -1.41
N GLN A 119 20.12 2.63 -1.14
CA GLN A 119 20.31 1.91 0.12
C GLN A 119 20.42 2.87 1.31
N ASN A 120 21.24 3.92 1.20
CA ASN A 120 21.46 4.88 2.28
C ASN A 120 20.22 5.76 2.55
N LEU A 121 19.41 6.06 1.52
CA LEU A 121 18.09 6.69 1.69
C LEU A 121 17.04 5.73 2.25
N SER A 122 17.36 4.43 2.38
CA SER A 122 16.44 3.39 2.88
C SER A 122 15.10 3.30 2.11
N LEU A 123 15.06 3.77 0.85
CA LEU A 123 13.84 3.78 0.02
C LEU A 123 13.35 2.36 -0.34
N GLU A 124 14.23 1.37 -0.25
CA GLU A 124 13.95 -0.02 -0.60
C GLU A 124 13.39 -0.84 0.57
N ASN A 125 13.38 -0.29 1.80
CA ASN A 125 12.97 -1.04 2.98
C ASN A 125 11.87 -0.31 3.77
N SER A 126 10.61 -0.61 3.45
CA SER A 126 9.40 -0.03 4.04
C SER A 126 9.19 -0.29 5.54
N THR A 127 10.15 -0.91 6.22
CA THR A 127 10.08 -1.25 7.65
C THR A 127 10.89 -0.33 8.56
N ARG A 128 11.74 0.55 8.01
CA ARG A 128 12.74 1.30 8.80
C ARG A 128 12.40 2.75 9.17
N PHE A 129 11.30 3.31 8.65
CA PHE A 129 10.86 4.67 8.99
C PHE A 129 9.94 4.73 10.23
N TRP A 130 9.71 3.59 10.86
CA TRP A 130 8.93 3.43 12.10
C TRP A 130 9.83 3.38 13.34
N LEU A 131 10.65 4.42 13.58
CA LEU A 131 11.33 4.62 14.86
C LEU A 131 11.41 6.11 15.19
#